data_AF-A2E3M0-F1
#
_entry.id   AF-A2E3M0-F1
#
_cell.length_a   1.000
_cell.length_b   1.000
_cell.length_c   1.000
_cell.angle_alpha   90.00
_cell.angle_beta   90.00
_cell.angle_gamma   90.00
#
_symmetry.space_group_name_H-M   'P 1'
#
loop_
_entity.id
_entity.type
_entity.pdbx_description
1 polymer ?
#
loop_
_entity_poly.entity_id
_entity_poly.type
_entity_poly.pdbx_seq_one_letter_code
_entity_poly.pdbx_strand_id
1 'polypeptide(L)'
;MSSPSKKDRRPICTIRSCMKTPVTQPLYVCHTCKFKQYETICKNCAEFCHVNHDVGFIGNKIGYCWCGYGCRNCHCFLEHPVDGDMSLPPDCPRQCLFNQYDGNNADMEGHQCDQCGISFRSYCCTPCFHMCHKGHSGLDPDGSNSHTSQPCCCGDPSGDYPCKIKPPKDVPEPIPLCTYAICDAEYISQKTYICLTCNQKDNTCVCEFCARVCHAGHQLVEINYISSYCDCGAHSPAAHCHCKLMDFEPAQ
;
A
#
# COMPACT_ATOMS: atom_id res chain seq x y z
N MET A 1 26.72 -32.20 2.02
CA MET A 1 26.12 -30.98 1.44
C MET A 1 24.93 -30.59 2.29
N SER A 2 25.08 -29.59 3.14
CA SER A 2 24.06 -29.14 4.09
C SER A 2 22.97 -28.38 3.34
N SER A 3 21.71 -28.79 3.48
CA SER A 3 20.57 -28.06 2.90
C SER A 3 20.51 -26.63 3.47
N PRO A 4 20.15 -25.60 2.67
CA PRO A 4 20.03 -24.25 3.19
C PRO A 4 18.92 -24.20 4.25
N SER A 5 19.21 -23.58 5.39
CA SER A 5 18.25 -23.38 6.48
C SER A 5 17.01 -22.65 5.95
N LYS A 6 15.80 -23.08 6.35
CA LYS A 6 14.53 -22.46 5.93
C LYS A 6 14.35 -21.02 6.45
N LYS A 7 15.28 -20.48 7.25
CA LYS A 7 15.13 -19.20 7.96
C LYS A 7 15.60 -17.95 7.17
N ASP A 8 16.20 -18.11 5.99
CA ASP A 8 16.86 -16.99 5.28
C ASP A 8 16.25 -16.65 3.92
N ARG A 9 15.04 -17.12 3.60
CA ARG A 9 14.41 -16.81 2.29
C ARG A 9 13.53 -15.57 2.39
N ARG A 10 13.83 -14.56 1.58
CA ARG A 10 12.96 -13.40 1.35
C ARG A 10 11.58 -13.88 0.89
N PRO A 11 10.49 -13.45 1.54
CA PRO A 11 9.14 -13.82 1.09
C PRO A 11 8.82 -13.16 -0.26
N ILE A 12 7.84 -13.71 -0.98
CA ILE A 12 7.48 -13.23 -2.33
C ILE A 12 6.21 -12.40 -2.22
N CYS A 13 6.20 -11.17 -2.73
CA CYS A 13 4.96 -10.40 -2.86
C CYS A 13 4.03 -11.11 -3.86
N THR A 14 2.74 -11.22 -3.54
CA THR A 14 1.80 -11.89 -4.44
C THR A 14 1.66 -11.18 -5.78
N ILE A 15 1.99 -9.88 -5.88
CA ILE A 15 1.97 -9.16 -7.15
C ILE A 15 2.87 -9.82 -8.21
N ARG A 16 3.98 -10.43 -7.76
CA ARG A 16 4.93 -11.11 -8.63
C ARG A 16 4.38 -12.44 -9.09
N SER A 17 3.78 -13.22 -8.19
CA SER A 17 3.20 -14.53 -8.55
C SER A 17 1.93 -14.38 -9.38
N CYS A 18 1.11 -13.36 -9.14
CA CYS A 18 -0.10 -13.10 -9.92
C CYS A 18 0.13 -12.25 -11.18
N MET A 19 1.38 -11.92 -11.52
CA MET A 19 1.70 -11.11 -12.72
C MET A 19 0.86 -9.83 -12.85
N LYS A 20 0.62 -9.14 -11.73
CA LYS A 20 -0.20 -7.93 -11.66
C LYS A 20 -1.69 -8.12 -12.03
N THR A 21 -2.24 -9.32 -11.90
CA THR A 21 -3.68 -9.55 -12.04
C THR A 21 -4.35 -9.73 -10.67
N PRO A 22 -5.61 -9.29 -10.49
CA PRO A 22 -6.36 -9.62 -9.28
C PRO A 22 -6.56 -11.13 -9.13
N VAL A 23 -6.44 -11.62 -7.90
CA VAL A 23 -6.60 -13.03 -7.53
C VAL A 23 -7.28 -13.12 -6.17
N THR A 24 -7.93 -14.24 -5.87
CA THR A 24 -8.47 -14.46 -4.53
C THR A 24 -7.33 -14.79 -3.56
N GLN A 25 -7.11 -13.97 -2.54
CA GLN A 25 -6.01 -14.11 -1.57
C GLN A 25 -6.36 -13.46 -0.22
N PRO A 26 -5.64 -13.77 0.88
CA PRO A 26 -5.75 -13.00 2.11
C PRO A 26 -5.26 -11.57 1.88
N LEU A 27 -6.15 -10.60 2.08
CA LEU A 27 -5.87 -9.18 1.90
C LEU A 27 -5.93 -8.44 3.23
N TYR A 28 -5.13 -7.38 3.30
CA TYR A 28 -5.01 -6.49 4.44
C TYR A 28 -5.04 -5.04 3.97
N VAL A 29 -5.43 -4.14 4.87
CA VAL A 29 -5.38 -2.68 4.67
C VAL A 29 -4.39 -2.10 5.66
N CYS A 30 -3.53 -1.18 5.20
CA CYS A 30 -2.57 -0.47 6.06
C CYS A 30 -3.07 0.96 6.30
N HIS A 31 -3.48 1.24 7.55
CA HIS A 31 -3.98 2.56 7.95
C HIS A 31 -2.84 3.56 8.13
N THR A 32 -1.66 3.11 8.55
CA THR A 32 -0.47 3.96 8.69
C THR A 32 0.01 4.56 7.37
N CYS A 33 -0.01 3.78 6.28
CA CYS A 33 0.41 4.26 4.95
C CYS A 33 -0.68 5.05 4.22
N LYS A 34 -1.83 5.31 4.85
CA LYS A 34 -2.95 6.08 4.29
C LYS A 34 -3.34 5.59 2.88
N PHE A 35 -3.41 4.28 2.71
CA PHE A 35 -3.90 3.68 1.48
C PHE A 35 -5.30 4.19 1.16
N LYS A 36 -5.55 4.44 -0.12
CA LYS A 36 -6.87 4.84 -0.59
C LYS A 36 -7.86 3.70 -0.34
N GLN A 37 -9.14 4.03 -0.48
CA GLN A 37 -10.18 3.03 -0.47
C GLN A 37 -9.84 1.92 -1.49
N TYR A 38 -9.90 0.65 -1.07
CA TYR A 38 -9.58 -0.56 -1.86
C TYR A 38 -8.12 -0.83 -2.16
N GLU A 39 -7.19 0.03 -1.73
CA GLU A 39 -5.76 -0.27 -1.80
C GLU A 39 -5.40 -1.26 -0.68
N THR A 40 -5.23 -2.52 -1.09
CA THR A 40 -4.94 -3.66 -0.20
C THR A 40 -3.52 -4.17 -0.38
N ILE A 41 -3.00 -4.89 0.62
CA ILE A 41 -1.70 -5.57 0.56
C ILE A 41 -1.85 -7.06 0.84
N CYS A 42 -0.95 -7.83 0.26
CA CYS A 42 -0.86 -9.25 0.56
C CYS A 42 -0.23 -9.49 1.93
N LYS A 43 -0.47 -10.69 2.47
CA LYS A 43 0.10 -11.17 3.73
C LYS A 43 1.61 -10.92 3.85
N ASN A 44 2.38 -11.27 2.83
CA ASN A 44 3.84 -11.13 2.89
C ASN A 44 4.29 -9.66 2.98
N CYS A 45 3.59 -8.72 2.31
CA CYS A 45 3.88 -7.30 2.47
C CYS A 45 3.40 -6.77 3.83
N ALA A 46 2.27 -7.25 4.34
CA ALA A 46 1.79 -6.90 5.68
C ALA A 46 2.82 -7.28 6.75
N GLU A 47 3.36 -8.49 6.69
CA GLU A 47 4.31 -9.03 7.68
C GLU A 47 5.75 -8.50 7.47
N PHE A 48 6.12 -8.14 6.24
CA PHE A 48 7.48 -7.68 5.91
C PHE A 48 7.55 -6.17 5.72
N CYS A 49 6.92 -5.61 4.68
CA CYS A 49 7.06 -4.20 4.32
C CYS A 49 6.34 -3.24 5.28
N HIS A 50 5.28 -3.72 5.93
CA HIS A 50 4.39 -2.95 6.80
C HIS A 50 4.42 -3.48 8.23
N VAL A 51 5.55 -4.07 8.65
CA VAL A 51 5.77 -4.40 10.06
C VAL A 51 5.59 -3.13 10.90
N ASN A 52 5.01 -3.27 12.09
CA ASN A 52 4.78 -2.18 13.04
C ASN A 52 3.86 -1.06 12.52
N HIS A 53 3.18 -1.27 11.41
CA HIS A 53 2.09 -0.40 10.98
C HIS A 53 0.76 -0.93 11.53
N ASP A 54 -0.23 -0.04 11.60
CA ASP A 54 -1.63 -0.40 11.84
C ASP A 54 -2.19 -1.07 10.59
N VAL A 55 -2.25 -2.40 10.63
CA VAL A 55 -2.66 -3.26 9.51
C VAL A 55 -3.86 -4.12 9.93
N GLY A 56 -4.99 -3.95 9.22
CA GLY A 56 -6.20 -4.73 9.42
C GLY A 56 -6.36 -5.84 8.39
N PHE A 57 -6.66 -7.07 8.82
CA PHE A 57 -7.05 -8.17 7.92
C PHE A 57 -8.50 -8.00 7.47
N ILE A 58 -8.76 -8.11 6.16
CA ILE A 58 -10.11 -7.91 5.58
C ILE A 58 -10.69 -9.18 4.95
N GLY A 59 -10.04 -10.33 5.14
CA GLY A 59 -10.52 -11.63 4.64
C GLY A 59 -9.80 -12.14 3.38
N ASN A 60 -10.25 -13.30 2.92
CA ASN A 60 -9.86 -13.84 1.61
C ASN A 60 -10.76 -13.23 0.55
N LYS A 61 -10.22 -12.26 -0.20
CA LYS A 61 -10.96 -11.41 -1.14
C LYS A 61 -10.25 -11.39 -2.50
N ILE A 62 -10.97 -10.98 -3.53
CA ILE A 62 -10.37 -10.73 -4.85
C ILE A 62 -9.61 -9.41 -4.77
N GLY A 63 -8.34 -9.44 -5.13
CA GLY A 63 -7.49 -8.25 -5.19
C GLY A 63 -6.04 -8.59 -5.45
N TYR A 64 -5.17 -7.60 -5.27
CA TYR A 64 -3.73 -7.76 -5.44
C TYR A 64 -2.99 -6.82 -4.48
N CYS A 65 -1.68 -7.05 -4.33
CA CYS A 65 -0.88 -6.26 -3.41
C CYS A 65 -0.47 -4.92 -4.03
N TRP A 66 -1.08 -3.83 -3.58
CA TRP A 66 -0.76 -2.47 -4.00
C TRP A 66 0.63 -1.99 -3.60
N CYS A 67 1.15 -2.48 -2.47
CA CYS A 67 2.55 -2.23 -2.08
C CYS A 67 3.50 -2.61 -3.23
N GLY A 68 3.42 -3.85 -3.71
CA GLY A 68 4.26 -4.31 -4.82
C GLY A 68 3.83 -3.83 -6.21
N TYR A 69 2.55 -3.51 -6.43
CA TYR A 69 2.10 -2.91 -7.69
C TYR A 69 2.67 -1.51 -7.89
N GLY A 70 2.81 -0.76 -6.79
CA GLY A 70 3.35 0.58 -6.72
C GLY A 70 2.35 1.53 -6.06
N CYS A 71 2.76 2.17 -4.98
CA CYS A 71 1.94 3.10 -4.20
C CYS A 71 2.76 4.36 -3.87
N ARG A 72 2.12 5.51 -3.59
CA ARG A 72 2.83 6.77 -3.30
C ARG A 72 3.51 6.80 -1.93
N ASN A 73 2.98 6.05 -0.97
CA ASN A 73 3.33 6.22 0.45
C ASN A 73 4.20 5.07 1.00
N CYS A 74 4.61 4.14 0.13
CA CYS A 74 5.27 2.90 0.55
C CYS A 74 6.25 2.40 -0.52
N HIS A 75 7.42 1.99 -0.05
CA HIS A 75 8.40 1.24 -0.82
C HIS A 75 8.20 -0.26 -0.55
N CYS A 76 8.01 -1.05 -1.61
CA CYS A 76 7.89 -2.50 -1.49
C CYS A 76 9.25 -3.17 -1.52
N PHE A 77 9.76 -3.58 -0.36
CA PHE A 77 11.02 -4.29 -0.23
C PHE A 77 11.02 -5.70 -0.86
N LEU A 78 9.84 -6.28 -1.10
CA LEU A 78 9.73 -7.59 -1.75
C LEU A 78 9.86 -7.48 -3.28
N GLU A 79 9.43 -6.36 -3.85
CA GLU A 79 9.60 -6.05 -5.27
C GLU A 79 10.91 -5.31 -5.57
N HIS A 80 11.36 -4.48 -4.63
CA HIS A 80 12.54 -3.64 -4.76
C HIS A 80 13.42 -3.79 -3.51
N PRO A 81 14.21 -4.87 -3.40
CA PRO A 81 15.10 -5.07 -2.26
C PRO A 81 16.09 -3.91 -2.06
N VAL A 82 16.38 -3.57 -0.82
CA VAL A 82 17.41 -2.60 -0.45
C VAL A 82 18.46 -3.30 0.41
N ASP A 83 19.75 -3.05 0.16
CA ASP A 83 20.79 -3.65 0.99
C ASP A 83 20.61 -3.29 2.48
N GLY A 84 20.62 -4.30 3.34
CA GLY A 84 20.38 -4.18 4.78
C GLY A 84 18.93 -4.39 5.23
N ASP A 85 17.95 -4.46 4.33
CA ASP A 85 16.51 -4.56 4.68
C ASP A 85 16.14 -5.84 5.48
N MET A 86 16.79 -6.96 5.19
CA MET A 86 16.63 -8.24 5.90
C MET A 86 17.30 -8.25 7.28
N SER A 87 18.17 -7.26 7.56
CA SER A 87 18.94 -7.19 8.80
C SER A 87 18.38 -6.16 9.79
N LEU A 88 17.25 -5.51 9.45
CA LEU A 88 16.59 -4.56 10.33
C LEU A 88 16.03 -5.25 11.57
N PRO A 89 16.12 -4.62 12.76
CA PRO A 89 15.42 -5.08 13.95
C PRO A 89 13.91 -5.27 13.69
N PRO A 90 13.24 -6.24 14.33
CA PRO A 90 11.80 -6.49 14.12
C PRO A 90 10.93 -5.25 14.38
N ASP A 91 11.29 -4.46 15.39
CA ASP A 91 10.54 -3.26 15.80
C ASP A 91 10.92 -2.01 14.99
N CYS A 92 11.93 -2.10 14.12
CA CYS A 92 12.35 -0.98 13.29
C CYS A 92 11.34 -0.78 12.15
N PRO A 93 10.77 0.43 11.99
CA PRO A 93 10.03 0.78 10.79
C PRO A 93 10.91 0.58 9.56
N ARG A 94 10.33 0.10 8.46
CA ARG A 94 11.07 -0.08 7.20
C ARG A 94 10.97 1.12 6.27
N GLN A 95 9.86 1.86 6.33
CA GLN A 95 9.62 2.99 5.43
C GLN A 95 10.42 4.22 5.85
N CYS A 96 10.92 4.99 4.88
CA CYS A 96 11.51 6.29 5.18
C CYS A 96 10.43 7.23 5.73
N LEU A 97 10.68 7.82 6.90
CA LEU A 97 9.70 8.65 7.58
C LEU A 97 9.35 9.93 6.80
N PHE A 98 10.29 10.48 6.00
CA PHE A 98 9.97 11.57 5.06
C PHE A 98 8.86 11.17 4.09
N ASN A 99 8.97 9.98 3.46
CA ASN A 99 7.99 9.52 2.49
C ASN A 99 6.66 9.14 3.16
N GLN A 100 6.72 8.58 4.37
CA GLN A 100 5.53 8.19 5.14
C GLN A 100 4.71 9.42 5.59
N TYR A 101 5.38 10.50 5.98
CA TYR A 101 4.74 11.73 6.45
C TYR A 101 4.67 12.82 5.39
N ASP A 102 5.00 12.52 4.13
CA ASP A 102 4.96 13.47 3.01
C ASP A 102 5.76 14.75 3.29
N GLY A 103 6.98 14.57 3.80
CA GLY A 103 7.90 15.65 4.18
C GLY A 103 7.50 16.44 5.44
N ASN A 104 6.39 16.09 6.09
CA ASN A 104 5.96 16.77 7.31
C ASN A 104 6.77 16.31 8.53
N ASN A 105 6.79 17.18 9.53
CA ASN A 105 7.42 16.92 10.82
C ASN A 105 6.77 15.71 11.52
N ALA A 106 7.61 14.84 12.09
CA ALA A 106 7.19 13.68 12.86
C ALA A 106 8.18 13.47 14.00
N ASP A 107 7.68 13.28 15.23
CA ASP A 107 8.53 12.94 16.37
C ASP A 107 9.06 11.52 16.20
N MET A 108 10.38 11.40 16.12
CA MET A 108 11.07 10.15 15.79
C MET A 108 12.48 10.14 16.34
N GLU A 109 13.06 8.95 16.43
CA GLU A 109 14.50 8.80 16.61
C GLU A 109 15.24 9.23 15.34
N GLY A 110 16.06 10.27 15.47
CA GLY A 110 16.95 10.75 14.42
C GLY A 110 18.36 10.19 14.59
N HIS A 111 19.07 10.01 13.47
CA HIS A 111 20.46 9.56 13.45
C HIS A 111 21.31 10.54 12.64
N GLN A 112 22.50 10.84 13.17
CA GLN A 112 23.55 11.60 12.49
C GLN A 112 24.47 10.67 11.70
N CYS A 113 25.18 11.20 10.71
CA CYS A 113 26.15 10.46 9.91
C CYS A 113 27.33 11.35 9.53
N ASP A 114 28.51 11.04 10.05
CA ASP A 114 29.72 11.85 9.89
C ASP A 114 30.21 11.83 8.43
N GLN A 115 30.24 10.64 7.80
CA GLN A 115 30.69 10.50 6.41
C GLN A 115 29.82 11.28 5.43
N CYS A 116 28.53 11.43 5.73
CA CYS A 116 27.60 12.15 4.87
C CYS A 116 27.40 13.61 5.31
N GLY A 117 28.05 14.05 6.41
CA GLY A 117 27.87 15.39 6.97
C GLY A 117 26.47 15.64 7.56
N ILE A 118 25.70 14.60 7.85
CA ILE A 118 24.40 14.72 8.53
C ILE A 118 24.69 15.00 10.00
N SER A 119 24.61 16.27 10.38
CA SER A 119 24.99 16.76 11.71
C SER A 119 24.14 17.96 12.15
N PHE A 120 24.30 18.38 13.41
CA PHE A 120 23.62 19.51 14.04
C PHE A 120 22.09 19.41 14.06
N ARG A 121 21.41 19.95 13.04
CA ARG A 121 19.94 20.01 12.92
C ARG A 121 19.39 19.13 11.79
N SER A 122 20.26 18.36 11.14
CA SER A 122 19.91 17.42 10.09
C SER A 122 20.00 15.99 10.63
N TYR A 123 19.03 15.16 10.25
CA TYR A 123 18.92 13.78 10.72
C TYR A 123 18.41 12.86 9.62
N CYS A 124 18.84 11.61 9.66
CA CYS A 124 18.19 10.52 8.94
C CYS A 124 17.34 9.67 9.90
N CYS A 125 16.20 9.15 9.43
CA CYS A 125 15.39 8.25 10.25
C CYS A 125 16.08 6.88 10.40
N THR A 126 15.73 6.14 11.46
CA THR A 126 16.27 4.79 11.75
C THR A 126 16.32 3.86 10.52
N PRO A 127 15.26 3.70 9.70
CA PRO A 127 15.36 2.90 8.48
C PRO A 127 16.43 3.39 7.49
N CYS A 128 16.55 4.70 7.28
CA CYS A 128 17.58 5.26 6.40
C CYS A 128 18.98 5.06 6.96
N PHE A 129 19.17 5.16 8.28
CA PHE A 129 20.46 4.88 8.91
C PHE A 129 20.94 3.46 8.59
N HIS A 130 20.06 2.47 8.76
CA HIS A 130 20.40 1.06 8.54
C HIS A 130 20.53 0.64 7.07
N MET A 131 19.92 1.37 6.12
CA MET A 131 19.86 0.97 4.70
C MET A 131 20.54 1.96 3.75
N CYS A 132 20.32 3.26 3.92
CA CYS A 132 20.96 4.30 3.13
C CYS A 132 22.39 4.54 3.60
N HIS A 133 22.61 4.61 4.91
CA HIS A 133 23.90 4.89 5.57
C HIS A 133 24.56 3.65 6.19
N LYS A 134 24.19 2.46 5.72
CA LYS A 134 24.73 1.19 6.21
C LYS A 134 26.26 1.19 6.18
N GLY A 135 26.87 0.94 7.34
CA GLY A 135 28.33 0.84 7.48
C GLY A 135 29.05 2.19 7.58
N HIS A 136 28.32 3.30 7.57
CA HIS A 136 28.87 4.61 7.90
C HIS A 136 28.97 4.76 9.42
N SER A 137 29.89 5.61 9.88
CA SER A 137 29.97 6.02 11.27
C SER A 137 29.03 7.20 11.53
N GLY A 138 28.42 7.14 12.69
CA GLY A 138 27.41 8.11 13.10
C GLY A 138 26.52 7.43 14.12
N LEU A 139 26.61 7.90 15.35
CA LEU A 139 25.70 7.66 16.46
C LEU A 139 25.77 8.95 17.28
N ASP A 140 24.66 9.30 17.94
CA ASP A 140 24.63 10.51 18.77
C ASP A 140 25.82 10.53 19.75
N PRO A 141 26.54 11.67 19.92
CA PRO A 141 27.74 11.77 20.77
C PRO A 141 27.57 11.28 22.21
N ASP A 142 26.32 11.17 22.67
CA ASP A 142 25.88 10.96 24.03
C ASP A 142 25.13 9.62 24.22
N GLY A 143 24.92 8.83 23.15
CA GLY A 143 24.21 7.55 23.24
C GLY A 143 22.71 7.66 23.60
N SER A 144 22.15 8.87 23.61
CA SER A 144 20.72 9.11 23.72
C SER A 144 20.14 9.32 22.32
N ASN A 145 19.21 8.46 21.89
CA ASN A 145 18.42 8.65 20.68
C ASN A 145 17.86 10.08 20.65
N SER A 146 18.42 10.93 19.79
CA SER A 146 17.98 12.32 19.68
C SER A 146 16.59 12.33 19.03
N HIS A 147 15.58 12.40 19.89
CA HIS A 147 14.21 12.64 19.44
C HIS A 147 14.19 13.96 18.66
N THR A 148 13.73 13.89 17.42
CA THR A 148 13.62 15.02 16.52
C THR A 148 12.24 15.02 15.89
N SER A 149 11.71 16.22 15.68
CA SER A 149 10.48 16.42 14.90
C SER A 149 10.77 16.70 13.43
N GLN A 150 12.04 16.82 13.02
CA GLN A 150 12.41 17.18 11.66
C GLN A 150 12.27 15.98 10.71
N PRO A 151 11.87 16.22 9.44
CA PRO A 151 11.74 15.14 8.48
C PRO A 151 13.12 14.56 8.11
N CYS A 152 13.14 13.30 7.68
CA CYS A 152 14.38 12.63 7.30
C CYS A 152 15.00 13.28 6.04
N CYS A 153 16.25 13.73 6.13
CA CYS A 153 16.93 14.42 5.04
C CYS A 153 17.11 13.57 3.78
N CYS A 154 17.22 12.24 3.89
CA CYS A 154 17.39 11.37 2.72
C CYS A 154 16.20 11.44 1.77
N GLY A 155 14.99 11.63 2.30
CA GLY A 155 13.77 11.68 1.50
C GLY A 155 13.55 13.02 0.81
N ASP A 156 14.24 14.08 1.24
CA ASP A 156 14.12 15.41 0.66
C ASP A 156 14.67 15.41 -0.78
N PRO A 157 13.85 15.74 -1.79
CA PRO A 157 14.29 15.81 -3.18
C PRO A 157 15.37 16.87 -3.45
N SER A 158 15.50 17.87 -2.58
CA SER A 158 16.53 18.92 -2.66
C SER A 158 17.86 18.52 -2.01
N GLY A 159 17.89 17.42 -1.28
CA GLY A 159 19.10 16.93 -0.61
C GLY A 159 20.11 16.29 -1.55
N ASP A 160 21.38 16.34 -1.16
CA ASP A 160 22.49 15.74 -1.92
C ASP A 160 22.51 14.19 -1.88
N TYR A 161 21.67 13.58 -1.04
CA TYR A 161 21.69 12.13 -0.77
C TYR A 161 20.32 11.49 -1.06
N PRO A 162 20.13 10.87 -2.24
CA PRO A 162 18.85 10.27 -2.59
C PRO A 162 18.55 9.02 -1.75
N CYS A 163 17.40 9.01 -1.08
CA CYS A 163 16.91 7.85 -0.34
C CYS A 163 16.82 6.60 -1.23
N LYS A 164 17.32 5.46 -0.74
CA LYS A 164 17.13 4.15 -1.38
C LYS A 164 15.70 3.64 -1.20
N ILE A 165 15.03 4.02 -0.12
CA ILE A 165 13.68 3.62 0.27
C ILE A 165 12.67 4.60 -0.34
N LYS A 166 12.55 4.56 -1.67
CA LYS A 166 11.70 5.49 -2.41
C LYS A 166 10.48 4.78 -3.00
N PRO A 167 9.25 5.26 -2.74
CA PRO A 167 8.08 4.82 -3.50
C PRO A 167 8.27 5.15 -4.99
N PRO A 168 7.63 4.41 -5.92
CA PRO A 168 7.66 4.74 -7.33
C PRO A 168 7.05 6.12 -7.59
N LYS A 169 7.70 6.91 -8.47
CA LYS A 169 7.20 8.24 -8.89
C LYS A 169 5.92 8.11 -9.71
N ASP A 170 5.93 7.19 -10.66
CA ASP A 170 4.80 6.89 -11.51
C ASP A 170 3.98 5.78 -10.86
N VAL A 171 2.88 6.17 -10.23
CA VAL A 171 1.95 5.22 -9.63
C VAL A 171 0.99 4.71 -10.70
N PRO A 172 0.87 3.39 -10.88
CA PRO A 172 -0.03 2.84 -11.88
C PRO A 172 -1.49 3.18 -11.57
N GLU A 173 -2.28 3.32 -12.63
CA GLU A 173 -3.73 3.45 -12.51
C GLU A 173 -4.34 2.20 -11.83
N PRO A 174 -5.40 2.37 -11.02
CA PRO A 174 -6.11 1.25 -10.43
C PRO A 174 -6.66 0.28 -11.46
N ILE A 175 -6.34 -0.99 -11.25
CA ILE A 175 -7.00 -2.07 -11.97
C ILE A 175 -8.46 -2.06 -11.51
N PRO A 176 -9.42 -1.95 -12.45
CA PRO A 176 -10.83 -1.88 -12.10
C PRO A 176 -11.26 -3.17 -11.39
N LEU A 177 -11.69 -3.03 -10.14
CA LEU A 177 -12.32 -4.09 -9.36
C LEU A 177 -13.70 -3.63 -8.93
N CYS A 178 -14.69 -4.53 -8.95
CA CYS A 178 -15.96 -4.22 -8.30
C CYS A 178 -15.68 -4.03 -6.80
N THR A 179 -16.21 -2.96 -6.21
CA THR A 179 -15.97 -2.69 -4.78
C THR A 179 -16.58 -3.78 -3.89
N TYR A 180 -17.68 -4.39 -4.34
CA TYR A 180 -18.29 -5.57 -3.72
C TYR A 180 -17.33 -6.76 -3.62
N ALA A 181 -16.36 -6.90 -4.55
CA ALA A 181 -15.34 -7.97 -4.48
C ALA A 181 -14.44 -7.87 -3.24
N ILE A 182 -14.41 -6.69 -2.62
CA ILE A 182 -13.54 -6.34 -1.50
C ILE A 182 -14.36 -6.19 -0.22
N CYS A 183 -15.51 -5.48 -0.27
CA CYS A 183 -16.34 -5.19 0.90
C CYS A 183 -17.54 -6.12 1.08
N ASP A 184 -17.83 -7.02 0.14
CA ASP A 184 -19.12 -7.73 0.05
C ASP A 184 -20.30 -6.75 0.22
N ALA A 185 -21.28 -7.11 1.06
CA ALA A 185 -22.45 -6.33 1.41
C ALA A 185 -22.21 -5.27 2.51
N GLU A 186 -20.96 -5.01 2.91
CA GLU A 186 -20.66 -3.92 3.84
C GLU A 186 -20.81 -2.56 3.16
N TYR A 187 -21.51 -1.66 3.82
CA TYR A 187 -21.73 -0.30 3.34
C TYR A 187 -20.47 0.54 3.53
N ILE A 188 -19.96 1.07 2.44
CA ILE A 188 -18.74 1.87 2.42
C ILE A 188 -18.98 3.20 1.71
N SER A 189 -18.27 4.25 2.13
CA SER A 189 -18.36 5.56 1.48
C SER A 189 -17.67 5.52 0.12
N GLN A 190 -18.42 5.34 -0.98
CA GLN A 190 -17.83 5.18 -2.31
C GLN A 190 -18.53 6.06 -3.35
N LYS A 191 -17.79 6.42 -4.40
CA LYS A 191 -18.36 7.13 -5.55
C LYS A 191 -19.34 6.21 -6.29
N THR A 192 -20.58 6.67 -6.42
CA THR A 192 -21.73 5.84 -6.75
C THR A 192 -22.52 6.38 -7.93
N TYR A 193 -23.05 5.46 -8.75
CA TYR A 193 -23.84 5.75 -9.93
C TYR A 193 -25.15 4.95 -9.95
N ILE A 194 -26.19 5.53 -10.54
CA ILE A 194 -27.45 4.85 -10.85
C ILE A 194 -27.54 4.67 -12.37
N CYS A 195 -27.75 3.44 -12.83
CA CYS A 195 -27.89 3.10 -14.24
C CYS A 195 -29.36 3.11 -14.68
N LEU A 196 -29.77 4.15 -15.40
CA LEU A 196 -31.13 4.31 -15.93
C LEU A 196 -31.43 3.25 -17.01
N THR A 197 -30.43 2.90 -17.84
CA THR A 197 -30.59 1.86 -18.88
C THR A 197 -30.87 0.47 -18.31
N CYS A 198 -30.31 0.15 -17.14
CA CYS A 198 -30.55 -1.12 -16.47
C CYS A 198 -31.81 -1.11 -15.60
N ASN A 199 -32.61 -0.03 -15.65
CA ASN A 199 -33.79 0.16 -14.83
C ASN A 199 -33.52 -0.09 -13.32
N GLN A 200 -32.36 0.36 -12.84
CA GLN A 200 -32.02 0.27 -11.42
C GLN A 200 -33.05 1.06 -10.60
N LYS A 201 -33.73 0.36 -9.68
CA LYS A 201 -34.78 0.92 -8.82
C LYS A 201 -34.16 1.72 -7.67
N ASP A 202 -35.01 2.51 -7.00
CA ASP A 202 -34.68 3.23 -5.77
C ASP A 202 -33.92 2.32 -4.79
N ASN A 203 -32.75 2.79 -4.33
CA ASN A 203 -31.79 2.10 -3.47
C ASN A 203 -30.82 1.10 -4.12
N THR A 204 -30.80 0.95 -5.45
CA THR A 204 -29.73 0.18 -6.14
C THR A 204 -28.73 1.08 -6.84
N CYS A 205 -27.46 0.70 -6.80
CA CYS A 205 -26.39 1.51 -7.36
C CYS A 205 -25.16 0.70 -7.77
N VAL A 206 -24.27 1.33 -8.54
CA VAL A 206 -23.01 0.71 -8.99
C VAL A 206 -21.82 1.57 -8.62
N CYS A 207 -20.69 0.91 -8.31
CA CYS A 207 -19.44 1.60 -8.07
C CYS A 207 -18.88 2.22 -9.36
N GLU A 208 -17.96 3.18 -9.22
CA GLU A 208 -17.26 3.82 -10.34
C GLU A 208 -16.62 2.83 -11.33
N PHE A 209 -16.07 1.71 -10.83
CA PHE A 209 -15.46 0.69 -11.69
C PHE A 209 -16.50 -0.07 -12.53
N CYS A 210 -17.65 -0.44 -11.92
CA CYS A 210 -18.74 -1.08 -12.66
C CYS A 210 -19.41 -0.10 -13.63
N ALA A 211 -19.57 1.17 -13.25
CA ALA A 211 -20.06 2.22 -14.13
C ALA A 211 -19.20 2.32 -15.41
N ARG A 212 -17.87 2.28 -15.25
CA ARG A 212 -16.91 2.37 -16.37
C ARG A 212 -16.81 1.10 -17.21
N VAL A 213 -16.93 -0.09 -16.62
CA VAL A 213 -16.64 -1.38 -17.30
C VAL A 213 -17.92 -2.15 -17.66
N CYS A 214 -18.76 -2.41 -16.67
CA CYS A 214 -19.96 -3.24 -16.86
C CYS A 214 -21.09 -2.44 -17.52
N HIS A 215 -21.21 -1.16 -17.17
CA HIS A 215 -22.23 -0.23 -17.65
C HIS A 215 -21.68 0.77 -18.68
N ALA A 216 -20.57 0.43 -19.35
CA ALA A 216 -20.02 1.23 -20.43
C ALA A 216 -21.06 1.42 -21.55
N GLY A 217 -21.35 2.66 -21.91
CA GLY A 217 -22.35 3.00 -22.93
C GLY A 217 -23.79 3.06 -22.42
N HIS A 218 -24.05 2.82 -21.13
CA HIS A 218 -25.35 3.03 -20.52
C HIS A 218 -25.55 4.48 -20.07
N GLN A 219 -26.81 4.87 -19.86
CA GLN A 219 -27.18 6.15 -19.25
C GLN A 219 -27.05 6.05 -17.73
N LEU A 220 -26.11 6.80 -17.17
CA LEU A 220 -25.76 6.79 -15.74
C LEU A 220 -26.02 8.18 -15.12
N VAL A 221 -26.45 8.19 -13.87
CA VAL A 221 -26.55 9.39 -13.01
C VAL A 221 -25.53 9.25 -11.88
N GLU A 222 -24.63 10.23 -11.75
CA GLU A 222 -23.66 10.27 -10.64
C GLU A 222 -24.33 10.80 -9.37
N ILE A 223 -24.23 10.04 -8.28
CA ILE A 223 -24.77 10.41 -6.95
C ILE A 223 -23.65 10.88 -6.00
N ASN A 224 -22.40 10.93 -6.48
CA ASN A 224 -21.17 11.19 -5.71
C ASN A 224 -20.90 10.14 -4.63
N TYR A 225 -20.24 10.53 -3.53
CA TYR A 225 -19.88 9.65 -2.42
C TYR A 225 -21.06 9.46 -1.49
N ILE A 226 -21.55 8.23 -1.41
CA ILE A 226 -22.55 7.81 -0.43
C ILE A 226 -22.12 6.50 0.23
N SER A 227 -22.73 6.18 1.37
CA SER A 227 -22.58 4.88 2.01
C SER A 227 -23.39 3.84 1.23
N SER A 228 -22.71 2.93 0.55
CA SER A 228 -23.33 1.89 -0.30
C SER A 228 -22.38 0.71 -0.51
N TYR A 229 -22.89 -0.41 -1.02
CA TYR A 229 -22.09 -1.44 -1.70
C TYR A 229 -22.48 -1.47 -3.20
N CYS A 230 -21.72 -2.16 -4.05
CA CYS A 230 -22.06 -2.24 -5.47
C CYS A 230 -23.05 -3.37 -5.77
N ASP A 231 -24.28 -3.04 -6.19
CA ASP A 231 -25.32 -4.02 -6.52
C ASP A 231 -25.01 -4.84 -7.78
N CYS A 232 -24.14 -4.34 -8.67
CA CYS A 232 -23.68 -5.09 -9.84
C CYS A 232 -22.91 -6.35 -9.39
N GLY A 233 -21.96 -6.20 -8.45
CA GLY A 233 -21.19 -7.35 -7.92
C GLY A 233 -21.98 -8.22 -6.95
N ALA A 234 -23.00 -7.66 -6.29
CA ALA A 234 -23.88 -8.39 -5.39
C ALA A 234 -24.79 -9.42 -6.09
N HIS A 235 -24.81 -9.43 -7.43
CA HIS A 235 -25.73 -10.24 -8.23
C HIS A 235 -27.20 -10.04 -7.79
N SER A 236 -27.58 -8.80 -7.50
CA SER A 236 -28.95 -8.49 -7.11
C SER A 236 -29.92 -9.02 -8.17
N PRO A 237 -30.99 -9.75 -7.82
CA PRO A 237 -31.96 -10.29 -8.79
C PRO A 237 -32.62 -9.21 -9.66
N ALA A 238 -32.54 -7.94 -9.23
CA ALA A 238 -33.03 -6.78 -9.97
C ALA A 238 -32.02 -6.25 -11.01
N ALA A 239 -30.78 -6.74 -11.03
CA ALA A 239 -29.75 -6.28 -11.94
C ALA A 239 -29.87 -6.98 -13.30
N HIS A 240 -30.18 -6.20 -14.33
CA HIS A 240 -30.18 -6.66 -15.72
C HIS A 240 -28.77 -6.80 -16.33
N CYS A 241 -27.70 -6.69 -15.52
CA CYS A 241 -26.32 -6.70 -15.98
C CYS A 241 -25.47 -7.61 -15.09
N HIS A 242 -24.65 -8.47 -15.71
CA HIS A 242 -23.69 -9.33 -15.01
C HIS A 242 -22.39 -8.57 -14.74
N CYS A 243 -21.86 -8.66 -13.52
CA CYS A 243 -20.60 -8.03 -13.19
C CYS A 243 -19.43 -8.75 -13.85
N LYS A 244 -18.75 -8.07 -14.78
CA LYS A 244 -17.54 -8.58 -15.44
C LYS A 244 -16.29 -8.49 -14.56
N LEU A 245 -16.40 -7.87 -13.38
CA LEU A 245 -15.31 -7.58 -12.46
C LEU A 245 -15.34 -8.47 -11.20
N MET A 246 -15.97 -9.64 -11.28
CA MET A 246 -16.07 -10.61 -10.17
C MET A 246 -15.50 -12.00 -10.51
N ASP A 247 -15.15 -12.27 -11.78
CA ASP A 247 -14.71 -13.58 -12.24
C ASP A 247 -13.17 -13.72 -12.19
N PHE A 248 -12.61 -14.20 -11.07
CA PHE A 248 -11.15 -14.36 -10.90
C PHE A 248 -10.74 -15.68 -10.22
N GLU A 249 -9.57 -16.20 -10.61
CA GLU A 249 -8.98 -17.43 -10.03
C GLU A 249 -8.31 -17.18 -8.66
N PRO A 250 -8.15 -18.23 -7.82
CA PRO A 250 -7.36 -18.14 -6.59
C PRO A 250 -5.88 -17.85 -6.85
N ALA A 251 -5.23 -17.15 -5.92
CA ALA A 251 -3.78 -16.98 -5.96
C ALA A 251 -3.06 -18.32 -5.79
N GLN A 252 -2.02 -18.55 -6.62
CA GLN A 252 -1.11 -19.69 -6.50
C GLN A 252 -0.04 -19.46 -5.42
#